data_AF-A0A0J1IK11-F1
#
_entry.id   AF-A0A0J1IK11-F1
#
_cell.length_a   1.000
_cell.length_b   1.000
_cell.length_c   1.000
_cell.angle_alpha   90.00
_cell.angle_beta   90.00
_cell.angle_gamma   90.00
#
_symmetry.space_group_name_H-M   'P 1'
#
loop_
_entity.id
_entity.type
_entity.pdbx_description
1 polymer ?
#
loop_
_entity_poly.entity_id
_entity_poly.type
_entity_poly.pdbx_seq_one_letter_code
_entity_poly.pdbx_strand_id
1 'polypeptide(L)' 'MVGILRTVDQPQNAVKFKRNQNEEALKLKSEIEARMKNQSSKSDLSSLKELKSLLDEGIITQEEFDLKKKQILNI' A
#
# COMPACT_ATOMS: atom_id res chain seq x y z
N MET A 1 -23.49 -19.42 26.95
CA MET A 1 -23.46 -17.94 26.93
C MET A 1 -22.11 -17.50 27.50
N VAL A 2 -21.18 -17.07 26.65
CA VAL A 2 -19.92 -16.41 27.06
C VAL A 2 -19.57 -15.36 26.02
N GLY A 3 -19.30 -14.15 26.50
CA GLY A 3 -19.32 -12.90 25.74
C GLY A 3 -18.09 -12.64 24.87
N ILE A 4 -18.32 -11.84 23.84
CA ILE A 4 -17.29 -11.32 22.93
C ILE A 4 -16.67 -10.10 23.60
N LEU A 5 -15.37 -10.17 23.94
CA LEU A 5 -14.60 -8.95 24.19
C LEU A 5 -14.15 -8.42 22.82
N ARG A 6 -14.77 -7.32 22.40
CA ARG A 6 -14.35 -6.51 21.26
C ARG A 6 -12.84 -6.25 21.33
N THR A 7 -12.05 -6.86 20.45
CA THR A 7 -10.76 -6.25 20.07
C THR A 7 -11.05 -5.30 18.93
N VAL A 8 -11.40 -4.08 19.30
CA VAL A 8 -11.20 -2.88 18.48
C VAL A 8 -9.73 -2.93 17.99
N ASP A 9 -9.51 -2.71 16.70
CA ASP A 9 -8.20 -2.73 16.02
C ASP A 9 -7.49 -4.08 15.86
N GLN A 10 -8.04 -4.95 15.01
CA GLN A 10 -7.15 -5.66 14.09
C GLN A 10 -6.83 -4.66 12.97
N PRO A 11 -5.58 -4.18 12.78
CA PRO A 11 -5.26 -3.50 11.52
C PRO A 11 -5.57 -4.52 10.44
N GLN A 12 -6.30 -4.10 9.40
CA GLN A 12 -6.86 -5.01 8.38
C GLN A 12 -5.79 -5.87 7.68
N ASN A 13 -4.50 -5.61 7.93
CA ASN A 13 -3.32 -6.29 7.40
C ASN A 13 -2.40 -6.92 8.48
N ALA A 14 -2.89 -7.34 9.65
CA ALA A 14 -2.08 -8.06 10.65
C ALA A 14 -2.03 -9.57 10.40
N VAL A 15 -0.82 -10.13 10.28
CA VAL A 15 -0.58 -11.59 10.28
C VAL A 15 0.01 -12.00 11.63
N LYS A 16 -0.68 -12.90 12.34
CA LYS A 16 -0.25 -13.40 13.66
C LYS A 16 0.53 -14.69 13.50
N PHE A 17 1.71 -14.77 14.12
CA PHE A 17 2.56 -15.96 14.14
C PHE A 17 2.58 -16.59 15.54
N LYS A 18 2.79 -17.91 15.60
CA LYS A 18 3.07 -18.58 16.86
C LYS A 18 4.47 -18.23 17.36
N ARG A 19 4.66 -18.19 18.68
CA ARG A 19 5.94 -17.77 19.31
C ARG A 19 7.14 -18.63 18.91
N ASN A 20 6.91 -19.88 18.51
CA ASN A 20 7.91 -20.82 18.03
C ASN A 20 8.31 -20.64 16.55
N GLN A 21 7.68 -19.72 15.82
CA GLN A 21 7.92 -19.47 14.40
C GLN A 21 8.50 -18.08 14.14
N ASN A 22 9.16 -17.50 15.16
CA ASN A 22 9.69 -16.14 15.08
C ASN A 22 10.73 -15.98 13.95
N GLU A 23 11.57 -17.00 13.72
CA GLU A 23 12.58 -16.97 12.65
C GLU A 23 11.95 -16.99 11.26
N GLU A 24 10.89 -17.76 11.07
CA GLU A 24 10.13 -17.82 9.81
C GLU A 24 9.39 -16.49 9.56
N ALA A 25 8.83 -15.89 10.61
CA ALA A 25 8.16 -14.60 10.55
C ALA A 25 9.12 -13.47 10.14
N LEU A 26 10.37 -13.49 10.65
CA LEU A 26 11.40 -12.52 10.27
C LEU A 26 11.78 -12.64 8.79
N LYS A 27 11.97 -13.87 8.29
CA LYS A 27 12.25 -14.11 6.86
C LYS A 27 11.10 -13.63 5.97
N LEU A 28 9.86 -13.95 6.37
CA LEU A 28 8.67 -13.52 5.66
C LEU A 28 8.53 -11.99 5.64
N LYS A 29 8.80 -11.33 6.76
CA LYS A 29 8.80 -9.86 6.83
C LYS A 29 9.75 -9.26 5.79
N SER A 30 10.99 -9.74 5.74
CA SER A 30 12.00 -9.23 4.79
C SER A 30 11.59 -9.48 3.32
N GLU A 31 11.04 -10.65 3.01
CA GLU A 31 10.55 -10.97 1.65
C GLU A 31 9.34 -10.10 1.24
N ILE A 32 8.40 -9.86 2.17
CA ILE A 32 7.25 -8.98 1.91
C ILE A 32 7.70 -7.55 1.70
N GLU A 33 8.61 -7.01 2.53
CA GLU A 33 9.17 -5.67 2.36
C GLU A 33 9.87 -5.52 1.00
N ALA A 34 10.64 -6.52 0.56
CA ALA A 34 11.30 -6.53 -0.74
C ALA A 34 10.30 -6.58 -1.91
N ARG A 35 9.22 -7.37 -1.80
CA ARG A 35 8.15 -7.44 -2.80
C ARG A 35 7.31 -6.18 -2.86
N MET A 36 6.95 -5.59 -1.72
CA MET A 36 6.17 -4.34 -1.68
C MET A 36 6.93 -3.18 -2.33
N LYS A 37 8.25 -3.08 -2.09
CA LYS A 37 9.10 -2.09 -2.76
C LYS A 37 9.10 -2.25 -4.29
N ASN A 38 9.01 -3.48 -4.79
CA ASN A 38 8.95 -3.77 -6.22
C ASN A 38 7.52 -3.74 -6.81
N GLN A 39 6.47 -3.80 -5.98
CA GLN A 39 5.08 -3.74 -6.45
C GLN A 39 4.58 -2.32 -6.65
N SER A 40 5.05 -1.34 -5.86
CA SER A 40 4.73 0.08 -6.08
C SER A 40 4.98 0.44 -7.55
N SER A 41 6.17 0.16 -8.05
CA SER A 41 6.60 0.56 -9.40
C SER A 41 5.81 -0.05 -10.56
N LYS A 42 5.00 -1.09 -10.36
CA LYS A 42 4.13 -1.68 -11.41
C LYS A 42 2.69 -1.15 -11.40
N SER A 43 2.14 -0.76 -10.24
CA SER A 43 0.81 -0.12 -10.16
C SER A 43 0.85 1.37 -10.51
N ASP A 44 2.02 1.99 -10.36
CA ASP A 44 2.22 3.44 -10.46
C ASP A 44 2.02 4.01 -11.88
N LEU A 45 2.34 3.23 -12.92
CA LEU A 45 2.18 3.70 -14.32
C LEU A 45 0.72 3.76 -14.79
N SER A 46 -0.17 2.88 -14.31
CA SER A 46 -1.60 2.94 -14.66
C SER A 46 -2.25 4.18 -14.05
N SER A 47 -1.96 4.44 -12.78
CA SER A 47 -2.41 5.64 -12.05
C SER A 47 -1.98 6.94 -12.73
N LEU A 48 -0.80 6.95 -13.37
CA LEU A 48 -0.30 8.08 -14.15
C LEU A 48 -1.14 8.36 -15.41
N LYS A 49 -1.62 7.31 -16.07
CA LYS A 49 -2.48 7.43 -17.25
C LYS A 49 -3.86 7.96 -16.88
N GLU A 50 -4.41 7.49 -15.77
CA GLU A 50 -5.69 7.99 -15.22
C GLU A 50 -5.57 9.46 -14.79
N LEU A 51 -4.48 9.84 -14.12
CA LEU A 51 -4.20 11.23 -13.77
C LEU A 51 -4.13 12.15 -14.98
N LYS A 52 -3.55 11.67 -16.08
CA LYS A 52 -3.51 12.44 -17.33
C LYS A 52 -4.90 12.61 -17.93
N SER A 53 -5.77 11.60 -17.87
CA SER A 53 -7.16 11.71 -18.29
C SER A 53 -7.90 12.77 -17.48
N LEU A 54 -7.78 12.74 -16.16
CA LEU A 54 -8.43 13.72 -15.26
C LEU A 54 -7.99 15.17 -15.53
N LEU A 55 -6.73 15.37 -15.93
CA LEU A 55 -6.21 16.67 -16.31
C LEU A 55 -6.78 17.14 -17.66
N ASP A 56 -6.80 16.24 -18.65
CA ASP A 56 -7.39 16.51 -19.98
C ASP A 56 -8.92 16.76 -19.87
N GLU A 57 -9.59 16.12 -18.93
CA GLU A 57 -11.00 16.34 -18.58
C GLU A 57 -11.23 17.62 -17.75
N GLY A 58 -10.16 18.28 -17.28
CA GLY A 58 -10.23 19.49 -16.46
C GLY A 58 -10.72 19.26 -15.03
N ILE A 59 -10.74 18.01 -14.56
CA ILE A 59 -11.15 17.61 -13.21
C ILE A 59 -10.08 17.98 -12.18
N ILE A 60 -8.81 17.86 -12.56
CA ILE A 60 -7.66 18.26 -11.75
C ILE A 60 -6.87 19.37 -12.43
N THR A 61 -6.17 20.16 -11.64
CA THR A 61 -5.25 21.19 -12.15
C THR A 61 -3.87 20.62 -12.45
N GLN A 62 -3.07 21.34 -13.26
CA GLN A 62 -1.68 20.97 -13.55
C GLN A 62 -0.86 20.78 -12.27
N GLU A 63 -1.10 21.59 -11.24
CA GLU A 63 -0.42 21.51 -9.95
C GLU A 63 -0.74 20.19 -9.20
N GLU A 64 -2.02 19.78 -9.19
CA GLU A 64 -2.45 18.51 -8.59
C GLU A 64 -1.91 17.29 -9.34
N PHE A 65 -1.86 17.38 -10.68
CA PHE A 65 -1.25 16.36 -11.51
C PHE A 65 0.23 16.18 -11.17
N ASP A 66 0.99 17.27 -11.08
CA ASP A 66 2.42 17.22 -10.75
C ASP A 66 2.68 16.72 -9.33
N LEU A 67 1.86 17.09 -8.34
CA LEU A 67 1.96 16.57 -6.97
C LEU A 67 1.74 15.06 -6.91
N LYS A 68 0.65 14.56 -7.52
CA LYS A 68 0.34 13.13 -7.52
C LYS A 68 1.34 12.34 -8.35
N LYS A 69 1.82 12.90 -9.46
CA LYS A 69 2.90 12.32 -10.28
C LYS A 69 4.18 12.14 -9.45
N LYS A 70 4.59 13.13 -8.67
CA LYS A 70 5.76 13.01 -7.77
C LYS A 70 5.57 11.94 -6.70
N GLN A 71 4.38 11.83 -6.11
CA GLN A 71 4.06 10.78 -5.15
C GLN A 71 4.16 9.37 -5.77
N ILE A 72 3.67 9.22 -7.00
CA ILE A 72 3.66 7.95 -7.73
C ILE A 72 5.07 7.57 -8.22
N LEU A 73 5.86 8.54 -8.69
CA LEU A 73 7.26 8.29 -9.07
C LEU A 73 8.23 8.26 -7.88
N ASN A 74 7.75 8.63 -6.69
CA ASN A 74 8.52 8.74 -5.46
C ASN A 74 9.82 9.58 -5.64
N ILE A 75 9.67 10.75 -6.28
CA ILE A 75 10.74 11.73 -6.60
C ILE A 75 10.54 13.08 -5.89
#